data_AF-A0AAN8A2G5-F1
#
_entry.id   AF-A0AAN8A2G5-F1
#
_cell.length_a   1.000
_cell.length_b   1.000
_cell.length_c   1.000
_cell.angle_alpha   90.00
_cell.angle_beta   90.00
_cell.angle_gamma   90.00
#
_symmetry.space_group_name_H-M   'P 1'
#
loop_
_entity.id
_entity.type
_entity.pdbx_description
1 polymer ?
#
loop_
_entity_poly.entity_id
_entity_poly.type
_entity_poly.pdbx_seq_one_letter_code
_entity_poly.pdbx_strand_id
1 'polypeptide(L)'
;MSSYDIEHSVPAEQKDQPRRRPDLSTFFGNLDMIDTSQTQNANSIPLPRDISAAYRNLANAFDMMRGGTQEQGQNGLLEQLVESLMQGAEHPPTEVQGVSDEFIQELERVPKKSLKEDQSCPICSNPFLEDPHPLVVRLACHKDHLFDLECIQPWLKLNPTCPLDRQVLVKKKAPPPPPDEEEADYDEIKREVIALTCVERMQDAIVHVRNLERVSKRPSSDIDRLQGRVILAAGIADVPNFLTHEKGSPGTLILSAAETSMKWQPC
;
A
#
# COMPACT_ATOMS: atom_id res chain seq x y z
N MET A 1 31.63 -27.92 -18.03
CA MET A 1 30.87 -28.67 -17.01
C MET A 1 29.51 -29.00 -17.60
N SER A 2 29.41 -30.11 -18.33
CA SER A 2 28.19 -30.52 -19.05
C SER A 2 28.07 -32.05 -19.01
N SER A 3 27.89 -32.59 -17.81
CA SER A 3 27.82 -34.05 -17.60
C SER A 3 26.56 -34.50 -16.87
N TYR A 4 25.67 -33.58 -16.46
CA TYR A 4 24.49 -33.95 -15.68
C TYR A 4 23.22 -34.12 -16.54
N ASP A 5 23.16 -33.49 -17.72
CA ASP A 5 21.99 -33.57 -18.61
C ASP A 5 21.90 -34.89 -19.41
N ILE A 6 22.97 -35.69 -19.46
CA ILE A 6 23.05 -36.89 -20.31
C ILE A 6 22.60 -38.17 -19.56
N GLU A 7 22.70 -38.20 -18.22
CA GLU A 7 22.39 -39.40 -17.43
C GLU A 7 20.93 -39.47 -16.94
N HIS A 8 20.21 -38.35 -16.98
CA HIS A 8 18.77 -38.34 -16.79
C HIS A 8 18.11 -38.24 -18.16
N SER A 9 17.67 -39.37 -18.71
CA SER A 9 16.88 -39.43 -19.95
C SER A 9 15.50 -38.79 -19.77
N VAL A 10 15.47 -37.46 -19.58
CA VAL A 10 14.26 -36.65 -19.72
C VAL A 10 14.02 -36.53 -21.23
N PRO A 11 12.90 -37.04 -21.76
CA PRO A 11 12.56 -36.84 -23.16
C PRO A 11 12.58 -35.34 -23.44
N ALA A 12 13.27 -34.93 -24.52
CA ALA A 12 13.30 -33.54 -24.94
C ALA A 12 11.87 -33.01 -25.05
N GLU A 13 11.51 -32.11 -24.15
CA GLU A 13 10.18 -31.51 -24.08
C GLU A 13 9.84 -30.90 -25.43
N GLN A 14 8.60 -31.14 -25.85
CA GLN A 14 8.02 -30.53 -27.04
C GLN A 14 8.31 -29.03 -26.98
N LYS A 15 8.91 -28.49 -28.03
CA LYS A 15 9.10 -27.04 -28.18
C LYS A 15 7.74 -26.38 -27.99
N ASP A 16 7.50 -25.84 -26.80
CA ASP A 16 6.42 -24.89 -26.57
C ASP A 16 6.57 -23.86 -27.68
N GLN A 17 5.53 -23.70 -28.49
CA GLN A 17 5.51 -22.60 -29.43
C GLN A 17 5.79 -21.33 -28.63
N PRO A 18 6.56 -20.35 -29.15
CA PRO A 18 6.84 -19.13 -28.41
C PRO A 18 5.51 -18.40 -28.18
N ARG A 19 4.87 -18.70 -27.04
CA ARG A 19 3.71 -17.97 -26.55
C ARG A 19 4.20 -16.54 -26.42
N ARG A 20 3.42 -15.56 -26.88
CA ARG A 20 3.73 -14.12 -26.73
C ARG A 20 3.67 -13.65 -25.26
N ARG A 21 3.82 -14.59 -24.34
CA ARG A 21 3.65 -14.45 -22.90
C ARG A 21 5.02 -14.14 -22.27
N PRO A 22 5.15 -13.01 -21.56
CA PRO A 22 6.34 -12.70 -20.79
C PRO A 22 6.56 -13.72 -19.66
N ASP A 23 7.82 -13.98 -19.33
CA ASP A 23 8.17 -14.71 -18.13
C ASP A 23 7.91 -13.85 -16.89
N LEU A 24 7.13 -14.38 -15.95
CA LEU A 24 6.74 -13.72 -14.70
C LEU A 24 7.60 -14.16 -13.50
N SER A 25 8.69 -14.90 -13.71
CA SER A 25 9.56 -15.39 -12.62
C SER A 25 10.09 -14.28 -11.71
N THR A 26 10.51 -13.15 -12.27
CA THR A 26 10.96 -11.97 -11.49
C THR A 26 9.83 -11.34 -10.68
N PHE A 27 8.60 -11.39 -11.20
CA PHE A 27 7.43 -10.90 -10.48
C PHE A 27 7.10 -11.80 -9.29
N PHE A 28 7.07 -13.12 -9.47
CA PHE A 28 6.81 -14.06 -8.39
C PHE A 28 7.90 -14.04 -7.31
N GLY A 29 9.18 -13.89 -7.68
CA GLY A 29 10.25 -13.71 -6.70
C GLY A 29 10.10 -12.46 -5.84
N ASN A 30 9.54 -11.38 -6.39
CA ASN A 30 9.22 -10.18 -5.60
C ASN A 30 7.99 -10.39 -4.71
N LEU A 31 6.98 -11.14 -5.17
CA LEU A 31 5.82 -11.47 -4.35
C LEU A 31 6.19 -12.30 -3.12
N ASP A 32 7.13 -13.24 -3.23
CA ASP A 32 7.60 -14.04 -2.08
C ASP A 32 8.25 -13.17 -1.00
N MET A 33 8.89 -12.06 -1.39
CA MET A 33 9.45 -11.08 -0.43
C MET A 33 8.37 -10.23 0.24
N ILE A 34 7.22 -10.07 -0.43
CA ILE A 34 6.09 -9.30 0.08
C ILE A 34 5.17 -10.17 0.95
N ASP A 35 5.08 -11.47 0.65
CA ASP A 35 4.26 -12.43 1.39
C ASP A 35 4.89 -12.75 2.75
N THR A 36 4.57 -11.92 3.75
CA THR A 36 5.08 -12.08 5.10
C THR A 36 4.37 -13.17 5.90
N SER A 37 3.32 -13.78 5.35
CA SER A 37 2.54 -14.85 6.01
C SER A 37 3.36 -16.12 6.28
N GLN A 38 4.37 -16.37 5.44
CA GLN A 38 5.25 -17.54 5.55
C GLN A 38 6.51 -17.28 6.38
N THR A 39 6.75 -16.02 6.78
CA THR A 39 7.93 -15.67 7.55
C THR A 39 7.72 -15.95 9.04
N GLN A 40 8.76 -16.37 9.74
CA GLN A 40 8.72 -16.67 11.19
C GLN A 40 8.43 -15.42 12.06
N ASN A 41 8.42 -14.24 11.45
CA ASN A 41 8.24 -12.96 12.13
C ASN A 41 6.87 -12.38 11.79
N ALA A 42 5.85 -12.68 12.61
CA ALA A 42 4.46 -12.25 12.41
C ALA A 42 4.24 -10.72 12.25
N ASN A 43 5.24 -9.90 12.58
CA ASN A 43 5.18 -8.43 12.50
C ASN A 43 6.07 -7.82 11.41
N SER A 44 6.66 -8.61 10.51
CA SER A 44 7.42 -8.02 9.40
C SER A 44 6.48 -7.35 8.41
N ILE A 45 6.73 -6.06 8.14
CA ILE A 45 6.03 -5.28 7.11
C ILE A 45 6.94 -5.22 5.89
N PRO A 46 6.45 -5.53 4.68
CA PRO A 46 7.26 -5.47 3.47
C PRO A 46 7.73 -4.04 3.19
N LEU A 47 8.94 -3.90 2.63
CA LEU A 47 9.47 -2.59 2.29
C LEU A 47 8.66 -2.01 1.12
N PRO A 48 8.33 -0.70 1.14
CA PRO A 48 7.60 -0.06 0.04
C PRO A 48 8.29 -0.21 -1.32
N ARG A 49 9.62 -0.31 -1.33
CA ARG A 49 10.42 -0.53 -2.55
C ARG A 49 10.09 -1.86 -3.23
N ASP A 50 9.88 -2.91 -2.46
CA ASP A 50 9.62 -4.25 -2.98
C ASP A 50 8.20 -4.34 -3.53
N ILE A 51 7.24 -3.70 -2.84
CA ILE A 51 5.87 -3.51 -3.32
C ILE A 51 5.90 -2.76 -4.66
N SER A 52 6.52 -1.57 -4.72
CA SER A 52 6.64 -0.82 -5.98
C SER A 52 7.29 -1.64 -7.10
N ALA A 53 8.29 -2.48 -6.78
CA ALA A 53 8.93 -3.33 -7.78
C ALA A 53 8.00 -4.41 -8.31
N ALA A 54 7.18 -5.05 -7.47
CA ALA A 54 6.17 -6.02 -7.91
C ALA A 54 5.15 -5.39 -8.88
N TYR A 55 4.62 -4.20 -8.55
CA TYR A 55 3.70 -3.47 -9.43
C TYR A 55 4.34 -3.09 -10.76
N ARG A 56 5.59 -2.59 -10.76
CA ARG A 56 6.33 -2.25 -12.00
C ARG A 56 6.59 -3.47 -12.87
N ASN A 57 6.97 -4.60 -12.26
CA ASN A 57 7.24 -5.83 -13.01
C ASN A 57 5.99 -6.35 -13.70
N LEU A 58 4.84 -6.33 -13.02
CA LEU A 58 3.58 -6.72 -13.66
C LEU A 58 3.16 -5.75 -14.76
N ALA A 59 3.30 -4.44 -14.53
CA ALA A 59 3.02 -3.42 -15.54
C ALA A 59 3.85 -3.64 -16.82
N ASN A 60 5.16 -3.92 -16.67
CA ASN A 60 6.06 -4.20 -17.79
C ASN A 60 5.65 -5.47 -18.55
N ALA A 61 5.23 -6.53 -17.84
CA ALA A 61 4.73 -7.74 -18.49
C ALA A 61 3.45 -7.48 -19.29
N PHE A 62 2.52 -6.70 -18.75
CA PHE A 62 1.28 -6.34 -19.45
C PHE A 62 1.56 -5.43 -20.67
N ASP A 63 2.55 -4.53 -20.56
CA ASP A 63 2.98 -3.69 -21.68
C ASP A 63 3.61 -4.49 -22.82
N MET A 64 4.43 -5.51 -22.50
CA MET A 64 4.99 -6.41 -23.50
C MET A 64 3.91 -7.18 -24.28
N MET A 65 2.82 -7.59 -23.61
CA MET A 65 1.70 -8.26 -24.28
C MET A 65 0.95 -7.33 -25.25
N ARG A 66 0.85 -6.04 -24.91
CA ARG A 66 0.23 -5.01 -25.76
C ARG A 66 0.96 -4.79 -27.09
N GLY A 67 2.29 -4.93 -27.10
CA GLY A 67 3.11 -4.68 -28.30
C GLY A 67 2.93 -5.68 -29.45
N GLY A 68 2.26 -6.81 -29.22
CA GLY A 68 2.11 -7.89 -30.20
C GLY A 68 0.81 -7.87 -31.02
N THR A 69 -0.24 -7.17 -30.58
CA THR A 69 -1.59 -7.24 -31.16
C THR A 69 -2.03 -5.88 -31.72
N GLN A 70 -2.07 -5.77 -33.06
CA GLN A 70 -2.55 -4.60 -33.79
C GLN A 70 -4.10 -4.44 -33.78
N GLU A 71 -4.81 -5.02 -32.81
CA GLU A 71 -6.26 -4.86 -32.70
C GLU A 71 -6.61 -3.70 -31.76
N GLN A 72 -7.06 -2.59 -32.34
CA GLN A 72 -7.26 -1.29 -31.69
C GLN A 72 -8.33 -1.27 -30.58
N GLY A 73 -9.17 -2.29 -30.45
CA GLY A 73 -10.29 -2.30 -29.49
C GLY A 73 -9.96 -2.88 -28.11
N GLN A 74 -9.05 -3.85 -28.01
CA GLN A 74 -8.74 -4.56 -26.75
C GLN A 74 -7.49 -3.99 -26.05
N ASN A 75 -6.66 -3.27 -26.79
CA ASN A 75 -5.50 -2.55 -26.24
C ASN A 75 -5.88 -1.52 -25.16
N GLY A 76 -7.11 -0.99 -25.19
CA GLY A 76 -7.60 -0.05 -24.19
C GLY A 76 -7.74 -0.64 -22.80
N LEU A 77 -8.10 -1.93 -22.67
CA LEU A 77 -8.16 -2.58 -21.35
C LEU A 77 -6.77 -2.75 -20.76
N LEU A 78 -5.84 -3.33 -21.54
CA LEU A 78 -4.46 -3.51 -21.09
C LEU A 78 -3.80 -2.19 -20.71
N GLU A 79 -4.01 -1.13 -21.49
CA GLU A 79 -3.52 0.21 -21.18
C GLU A 79 -4.06 0.71 -19.83
N GLN A 80 -5.35 0.53 -19.55
CA GLN A 80 -5.92 0.88 -18.25
C GLN A 80 -5.35 0.05 -17.10
N LEU A 81 -5.06 -1.24 -17.32
CA LEU A 81 -4.45 -2.10 -16.31
C LEU A 81 -3.00 -1.68 -16.03
N VAL A 82 -2.21 -1.38 -17.07
CA VAL A 82 -0.84 -0.88 -16.95
C VAL A 82 -0.82 0.44 -16.19
N GLU A 83 -1.69 1.39 -16.56
CA GLU A 83 -1.85 2.68 -15.88
C GLU A 83 -2.17 2.48 -14.39
N SER A 84 -3.12 1.62 -14.07
CA SER A 84 -3.48 1.30 -12.68
C SER A 84 -2.31 0.70 -11.89
N LEU A 85 -1.51 -0.17 -12.50
CA LEU A 85 -0.34 -0.77 -11.87
C LEU A 85 0.79 0.24 -11.67
N MET A 86 1.00 1.14 -12.63
CA MET A 86 2.00 2.21 -12.53
C MET A 86 1.64 3.21 -11.42
N GLN A 87 0.36 3.58 -11.28
CA GLN A 87 -0.11 4.41 -10.17
C GLN A 87 0.12 3.72 -8.81
N GLY A 88 -0.15 2.42 -8.72
CA GLY A 88 0.18 1.62 -7.54
C GLY A 88 1.68 1.50 -7.26
N ALA A 89 2.53 1.60 -8.28
CA ALA A 89 3.97 1.60 -8.10
C ALA A 89 4.53 2.96 -7.62
N GLU A 90 3.93 4.08 -8.03
CA GLU A 90 4.29 5.43 -7.58
C GLU A 90 3.81 5.70 -6.15
N HIS A 91 2.65 5.18 -5.80
CA HIS A 91 2.05 5.28 -4.47
C HIS A 91 1.81 3.87 -3.90
N PRO A 92 2.89 3.15 -3.49
CA PRO A 92 2.76 1.78 -3.00
C PRO A 92 1.88 1.74 -1.74
N PRO A 93 0.88 0.84 -1.69
CA PRO A 93 0.10 0.63 -0.48
C PRO A 93 0.97 0.03 0.63
N THR A 94 0.59 0.25 1.89
CA THR A 94 1.30 -0.33 3.05
C THR A 94 1.28 -1.86 3.05
N GLU A 95 0.20 -2.44 2.54
CA GLU A 95 0.01 -3.90 2.44
C GLU A 95 -0.62 -4.24 1.08
N VAL A 96 -0.20 -5.37 0.50
CA VAL A 96 -0.78 -5.88 -0.73
C VAL A 96 -2.09 -6.59 -0.42
N GLN A 97 -3.21 -6.08 -0.92
CA GLN A 97 -4.53 -6.67 -0.73
C GLN A 97 -4.80 -7.85 -1.67
N GLY A 98 -3.73 -8.56 -2.04
CA GLY A 98 -3.77 -9.69 -2.95
C GLY A 98 -4.63 -10.82 -2.44
N VAL A 99 -5.05 -11.65 -3.37
CA VAL A 99 -5.81 -12.87 -3.09
C VAL A 99 -4.84 -14.02 -2.78
N SER A 100 -5.20 -14.87 -1.81
CA SER A 100 -4.38 -16.04 -1.44
C SER A 100 -4.38 -17.13 -2.52
N ASP A 101 -3.38 -18.00 -2.51
CA ASP A 101 -3.28 -19.06 -3.51
C ASP A 101 -4.43 -20.07 -3.43
N GLU A 102 -4.94 -20.33 -2.22
CA GLU A 102 -6.05 -21.25 -1.99
C GLU A 102 -7.31 -20.75 -2.73
N PHE A 103 -7.60 -19.46 -2.65
CA PHE A 103 -8.74 -18.89 -3.37
C PHE A 103 -8.56 -18.99 -4.89
N ILE A 104 -7.33 -18.78 -5.40
CA ILE A 104 -7.05 -18.90 -6.83
C ILE A 104 -7.23 -20.36 -7.29
N GLN A 105 -6.88 -21.33 -6.47
CA GLN A 105 -7.07 -22.76 -6.74
C GLN A 105 -8.54 -23.19 -6.73
N GLU A 106 -9.36 -22.56 -5.88
CA GLU A 106 -10.81 -22.79 -5.77
C GLU A 106 -11.62 -22.14 -6.91
N LEU A 107 -11.01 -21.31 -7.75
CA LEU A 107 -11.69 -20.70 -8.90
C LEU A 107 -12.28 -21.78 -9.82
N GLU A 108 -13.47 -21.48 -10.34
CA GLU A 108 -14.18 -22.41 -11.21
C GLU A 108 -13.44 -22.61 -12.54
N ARG A 109 -13.05 -23.85 -12.79
CA ARG A 109 -12.38 -24.26 -14.04
C ARG A 109 -13.42 -24.57 -15.11
N VAL A 110 -13.24 -23.98 -16.28
CA VAL A 110 -14.15 -24.19 -17.42
C VAL A 110 -13.55 -25.23 -18.37
N PRO A 111 -14.25 -26.35 -18.63
CA PRO A 111 -13.72 -27.39 -19.51
C PRO A 111 -13.74 -26.94 -20.97
N LYS A 112 -12.72 -27.35 -21.75
CA LYS A 112 -12.56 -27.05 -23.18
C LYS A 112 -13.84 -27.30 -24.01
N LYS A 113 -14.64 -28.31 -23.65
CA LYS A 113 -15.89 -28.67 -24.34
C LYS A 113 -17.00 -27.63 -24.22
N SER A 114 -16.96 -26.79 -23.20
CA SER A 114 -17.95 -25.73 -22.97
C SER A 114 -17.54 -24.38 -23.55
N LEU A 115 -16.28 -24.25 -23.98
CA LEU A 115 -15.75 -23.05 -24.62
C LEU A 115 -16.13 -23.02 -26.10
N LYS A 116 -16.37 -21.82 -26.61
CA LYS A 116 -16.62 -21.56 -28.03
C LYS A 116 -15.33 -21.08 -28.70
N GLU A 117 -15.22 -21.29 -30.02
CA GLU A 117 -14.06 -20.86 -30.83
C GLU A 117 -13.87 -19.34 -30.85
N ASP A 118 -14.95 -18.57 -30.70
CA ASP A 118 -14.90 -17.11 -30.73
C ASP A 118 -14.44 -16.48 -29.41
N GLN A 119 -14.21 -17.27 -28.36
CA GLN A 119 -13.83 -16.73 -27.05
C GLN A 119 -12.31 -16.69 -26.88
N SER A 120 -11.84 -15.51 -26.48
CA SER A 120 -10.44 -15.21 -26.22
C SER A 120 -10.26 -14.60 -24.83
N CYS A 121 -9.04 -14.69 -24.30
CA CYS A 121 -8.72 -14.07 -23.02
C CYS A 121 -8.65 -12.53 -23.19
N PRO A 122 -9.37 -11.73 -22.37
CA PRO A 122 -9.34 -10.28 -22.48
C PRO A 122 -7.99 -9.63 -22.15
N ILE A 123 -7.06 -10.36 -21.50
CA ILE A 123 -5.75 -9.85 -21.09
C ILE A 123 -4.70 -10.12 -22.16
N CYS A 124 -4.58 -11.34 -22.67
CA CYS A 124 -3.57 -11.67 -23.69
C CYS A 124 -4.11 -11.66 -25.12
N SER A 125 -5.42 -11.51 -25.31
CA SER A 125 -6.13 -11.56 -26.60
C SER A 125 -5.96 -12.86 -27.40
N ASN A 126 -5.43 -13.93 -26.78
CA ASN A 126 -5.30 -15.22 -27.45
C ASN A 126 -6.63 -16.01 -27.37
N PRO A 127 -7.05 -16.68 -28.45
CA PRO A 127 -8.18 -17.62 -28.42
C PRO A 127 -7.92 -18.79 -27.47
N PHE A 128 -8.91 -19.16 -26.65
CA PHE A 128 -8.72 -20.25 -25.68
C PHE A 128 -8.51 -21.62 -26.35
N LEU A 129 -9.04 -21.83 -27.54
CA LEU A 129 -8.93 -23.12 -28.23
C LEU A 129 -7.64 -23.29 -29.04
N GLU A 130 -6.80 -22.26 -29.13
CA GLU A 130 -5.49 -22.33 -29.78
C GLU A 130 -4.51 -23.20 -28.98
N ASP A 131 -4.62 -23.21 -27.66
CA ASP A 131 -3.81 -24.08 -26.78
C ASP A 131 -4.36 -25.53 -26.80
N PRO A 132 -3.49 -26.56 -26.93
CA PRO A 132 -3.85 -27.95 -26.67
C PRO A 132 -4.51 -28.17 -25.30
N HIS A 133 -4.01 -27.49 -24.26
CA HIS A 133 -4.41 -27.65 -22.86
C HIS A 133 -4.79 -26.31 -22.21
N PRO A 134 -5.90 -25.67 -22.61
CA PRO A 134 -6.27 -24.37 -22.09
C PRO A 134 -6.73 -24.45 -20.65
N LEU A 135 -6.11 -23.63 -19.79
CA LEU A 135 -6.46 -23.48 -18.38
C LEU A 135 -7.31 -22.23 -18.17
N VAL A 136 -8.60 -22.34 -18.47
CA VAL A 136 -9.55 -21.22 -18.36
C VAL A 136 -10.27 -21.27 -17.01
N VAL A 137 -10.29 -20.13 -16.34
CA VAL A 137 -11.02 -19.92 -15.09
C VAL A 137 -12.11 -18.87 -15.25
N ARG A 138 -13.18 -19.05 -14.48
CA ARG A 138 -14.31 -18.12 -14.39
C ARG A 138 -14.29 -17.40 -13.06
N LEU A 139 -14.39 -16.08 -13.09
CA LEU A 139 -14.52 -15.26 -11.89
C LEU A 139 -15.97 -15.24 -11.38
N ALA A 140 -16.16 -15.13 -10.06
CA ALA A 140 -17.48 -15.14 -9.43
C ALA A 140 -18.32 -13.87 -9.69
N CYS A 141 -17.73 -12.82 -10.27
CA CYS A 141 -18.40 -11.54 -10.53
C CYS A 141 -19.41 -11.62 -11.69
N HIS A 142 -19.06 -12.29 -12.79
CA HIS A 142 -19.95 -12.47 -13.94
C HIS A 142 -19.66 -13.76 -14.71
N LYS A 143 -20.69 -14.32 -15.36
CA LYS A 143 -20.57 -15.59 -16.10
C LYS A 143 -19.65 -15.51 -17.32
N ASP A 144 -19.53 -14.32 -17.89
CA ASP A 144 -18.72 -14.06 -19.10
C ASP A 144 -17.30 -13.59 -18.78
N HIS A 145 -16.93 -13.48 -17.50
CA HIS A 145 -15.59 -13.08 -17.07
C HIS A 145 -14.66 -14.31 -17.03
N LEU A 146 -14.20 -14.68 -18.22
CA LEU A 146 -13.33 -15.82 -18.48
C LEU A 146 -11.91 -15.35 -18.78
N PHE A 147 -10.94 -15.99 -18.15
CA PHE A 147 -9.53 -15.66 -18.34
C PHE A 147 -8.69 -16.92 -18.31
N ASP A 148 -7.52 -16.87 -18.96
CA ASP A 148 -6.48 -17.86 -18.70
C ASP A 148 -5.97 -17.70 -17.27
N LEU A 149 -5.81 -18.82 -16.56
CA LEU A 149 -5.34 -18.85 -15.17
C LEU A 149 -4.05 -18.06 -15.02
N GLU A 150 -3.10 -18.29 -15.91
CA GLU A 150 -1.80 -17.63 -15.89
C GLU A 150 -1.89 -16.10 -16.14
N CYS A 151 -2.95 -15.61 -16.80
CA CYS A 151 -3.13 -14.18 -17.10
C CYS A 151 -3.75 -13.45 -15.90
N ILE A 152 -4.75 -14.09 -15.29
CA ILE A 152 -5.51 -13.49 -14.20
C ILE A 152 -4.84 -13.68 -12.83
N GLN A 153 -4.11 -14.77 -12.61
CA GLN A 153 -3.39 -15.05 -11.37
C GLN A 153 -2.45 -13.90 -10.94
N PRO A 154 -1.54 -13.39 -11.77
CA PRO A 154 -0.64 -12.32 -11.35
C PRO A 154 -1.39 -11.01 -11.04
N TRP A 155 -2.51 -10.74 -11.72
CA TRP A 155 -3.38 -9.61 -11.39
C TRP A 155 -4.02 -9.77 -10.01
N LEU A 156 -4.59 -10.96 -9.72
CA LEU A 156 -5.27 -11.23 -8.45
C LEU A 156 -4.32 -11.24 -7.25
N LYS A 157 -3.04 -11.56 -7.46
CA LYS A 157 -2.00 -11.49 -6.43
C LYS A 157 -1.68 -10.08 -5.96
N LEU A 158 -1.95 -9.04 -6.78
CA LEU A 158 -1.77 -7.65 -6.37
C LEU A 158 -3.11 -6.95 -6.08
N ASN A 159 -4.13 -7.26 -6.88
CA ASN A 159 -5.42 -6.57 -6.87
C ASN A 159 -6.57 -7.58 -6.69
N PRO A 160 -7.38 -7.47 -5.62
CA PRO A 160 -8.48 -8.40 -5.37
C PRO A 160 -9.73 -8.11 -6.20
N THR A 161 -9.59 -7.38 -7.30
CA THR A 161 -10.67 -6.88 -8.15
C THR A 161 -10.63 -7.52 -9.52
N CYS A 162 -11.77 -7.72 -10.16
CA CYS A 162 -11.80 -8.18 -11.55
C CYS A 162 -11.31 -7.08 -12.53
N PRO A 163 -10.48 -7.41 -13.54
CA PRO A 163 -9.99 -6.44 -14.53
C PRO A 163 -11.09 -5.75 -15.35
N LEU A 164 -12.24 -6.39 -15.56
CA LEU A 164 -13.29 -5.91 -16.45
C LEU A 164 -14.31 -5.01 -15.74
N ASP A 165 -14.80 -5.43 -14.56
CA ASP A 165 -15.86 -4.71 -13.83
C ASP A 165 -15.42 -4.10 -12.50
N ARG A 166 -14.15 -4.30 -12.11
CA ARG A 166 -13.54 -3.82 -10.87
C ARG A 166 -14.26 -4.29 -9.59
N GLN A 167 -15.11 -5.32 -9.67
CA GLN A 167 -15.75 -5.89 -8.49
C GLN A 167 -14.73 -6.64 -7.62
N VAL A 168 -14.80 -6.42 -6.31
CA VAL A 168 -13.95 -7.11 -5.33
C VAL A 168 -14.41 -8.58 -5.20
N LEU A 169 -13.48 -9.50 -5.40
CA LEU A 169 -13.75 -10.95 -5.37
C LEU A 169 -13.70 -11.54 -3.97
N VAL A 170 -12.93 -10.92 -3.06
CA VAL A 170 -12.79 -11.36 -1.67
C VAL A 170 -13.62 -10.46 -0.75
N LYS A 171 -14.75 -10.95 -0.26
CA LYS A 171 -15.47 -10.30 0.84
C LYS A 171 -14.69 -10.60 2.12
N LYS A 172 -13.89 -9.65 2.62
CA LYS A 172 -13.30 -9.75 3.97
C LYS A 172 -14.41 -10.11 4.95
N LYS A 173 -14.29 -11.24 5.62
CA LYS A 173 -15.18 -11.61 6.73
C LYS A 173 -15.03 -10.48 7.75
N ALA A 174 -16.12 -9.79 8.07
CA ALA A 174 -16.10 -8.81 9.15
C ALA A 174 -15.52 -9.49 10.41
N PRO A 175 -14.68 -8.82 11.21
CA PRO A 175 -14.32 -9.33 12.51
C PRO A 175 -15.62 -9.76 13.21
N PRO A 176 -15.66 -10.95 13.83
CA PRO A 176 -16.83 -11.33 14.61
C PRO A 176 -17.14 -10.15 15.55
N PRO A 177 -18.42 -9.74 15.66
CA PRO A 177 -18.77 -8.70 16.63
C PRO A 177 -18.13 -9.11 17.97
N PRO A 178 -17.54 -8.16 18.71
CA PRO A 178 -16.96 -8.46 20.01
C PRO A 178 -18.01 -9.27 20.79
N PRO A 179 -17.61 -10.41 21.40
CA PRO A 179 -18.55 -11.22 22.16
C PRO A 179 -19.27 -10.29 23.14
N ASP A 180 -20.60 -10.38 23.19
CA ASP A 180 -21.42 -9.56 24.08
C ASP A 180 -20.88 -9.73 25.51
N GLU A 181 -20.07 -8.77 25.96
CA GLU A 181 -19.47 -8.78 27.28
C GLU A 181 -20.61 -8.64 28.29
N GLU A 182 -20.90 -9.73 29.00
CA GLU A 182 -21.60 -9.69 30.27
C GLU A 182 -20.85 -8.72 31.20
N GLU A 183 -21.29 -7.46 31.21
CA GLU A 183 -21.21 -6.46 32.29
C GLU A 183 -20.06 -6.64 33.31
N ALA A 184 -18.82 -6.72 32.83
CA ALA A 184 -17.63 -6.71 33.68
C ALA A 184 -17.06 -5.28 33.71
N ASP A 185 -17.56 -4.52 34.67
CA ASP A 185 -16.96 -3.31 35.27
C ASP A 185 -16.32 -2.29 34.30
N TYR A 186 -17.17 -1.63 33.51
CA TYR A 186 -16.82 -0.46 32.69
C TYR A 186 -16.09 0.65 33.47
N ASP A 187 -16.25 0.71 34.81
CA ASP A 187 -15.56 1.68 35.65
C ASP A 187 -14.08 1.30 35.91
N GLU A 188 -13.74 0.01 35.93
CA GLU A 188 -12.37 -0.46 36.11
C GLU A 188 -11.54 -0.24 34.83
N ILE A 189 -12.08 -0.60 33.67
CA ILE A 189 -11.45 -0.34 32.36
C ILE A 189 -11.25 1.16 32.16
N LYS A 190 -12.24 1.99 32.54
CA LYS A 190 -12.13 3.45 32.44
C LYS A 190 -11.05 4.02 33.36
N ARG A 191 -10.87 3.49 34.57
CA ARG A 191 -9.78 3.91 35.47
C ARG A 191 -8.42 3.57 34.90
N GLU A 192 -8.28 2.41 34.27
CA GLU A 192 -7.01 1.97 33.70
C GLU A 192 -6.63 2.81 32.46
N VAL A 193 -7.60 3.11 31.59
CA VAL A 193 -7.41 4.02 30.44
C VAL A 193 -7.11 5.46 30.89
N ILE A 194 -7.75 5.95 31.95
CA ILE A 194 -7.44 7.26 32.54
C ILE A 194 -6.04 7.27 33.13
N ALA A 195 -5.62 6.19 33.82
CA ALA A 195 -4.27 6.09 34.36
C ALA A 195 -3.20 6.10 33.25
N LEU A 196 -3.42 5.38 32.15
CA LEU A 196 -2.51 5.35 31.00
C LEU A 196 -2.40 6.72 30.33
N THR A 197 -3.52 7.39 30.06
CA THR A 197 -3.51 8.74 29.47
C THR A 197 -2.89 9.80 30.40
N CYS A 198 -3.00 9.63 31.72
CA CYS A 198 -2.30 10.48 32.70
C CYS A 198 -0.78 10.25 32.68
N VAL A 199 -0.31 9.01 32.53
CA VAL A 199 1.11 8.69 32.42
C VAL A 199 1.71 9.25 31.13
N GLU A 200 1.02 9.11 30.01
CA GLU A 200 1.44 9.68 28.72
C GLU A 200 1.52 11.22 28.77
N ARG A 201 0.51 11.88 29.34
CA ARG A 201 0.53 13.34 29.55
C ARG A 201 1.65 13.81 30.48
N MET A 202 2.00 13.03 31.49
CA MET A 202 3.14 13.33 32.36
C MET A 202 4.48 13.20 31.61
N GLN A 203 4.64 12.23 30.73
CA GLN A 203 5.84 12.07 29.91
C GLN A 203 6.00 13.23 28.93
N ASP A 204 4.91 13.70 28.31
CA ASP A 204 4.91 14.88 27.45
C ASP A 204 5.33 16.15 28.19
N ALA A 205 4.82 16.36 29.41
CA ALA A 205 5.22 17.48 30.25
C ALA A 205 6.71 17.44 30.62
N ILE A 206 7.25 16.26 30.94
CA ILE A 206 8.68 16.08 31.23
C ILE A 206 9.54 16.40 30.00
N VAL A 207 9.14 15.93 28.82
CA VAL A 207 9.84 16.24 27.55
C VAL A 207 9.78 17.74 27.27
N HIS A 208 8.65 18.39 27.53
CA HIS A 208 8.49 19.83 27.32
C HIS A 208 9.37 20.66 28.26
N VAL A 209 9.41 20.34 29.56
CA VAL A 209 10.30 21.01 30.53
C VAL A 209 11.77 20.81 30.16
N ARG A 210 12.16 19.60 29.75
CA ARG A 210 13.54 19.30 29.32
C ARG A 210 13.93 20.05 28.05
N ASN A 211 12.98 20.30 27.14
CA ASN A 211 13.19 21.12 25.96
C ASN A 211 13.30 22.62 26.28
N LEU A 212 12.49 23.12 27.23
CA LEU A 212 12.58 24.51 27.71
C LEU A 212 13.92 24.78 28.42
N GLU A 213 14.39 23.84 29.24
CA GLU A 213 15.72 23.93 29.87
C GLU A 213 16.86 23.91 28.84
N ARG A 214 16.72 23.17 27.74
CA ARG A 214 17.68 23.18 26.61
C ARG A 214 17.67 24.51 25.85
N VAL A 215 16.51 25.17 25.72
CA VAL A 215 16.41 26.50 25.11
C VAL A 215 17.03 27.56 26.01
N SER A 216 16.83 27.48 27.33
CA SER A 216 17.38 28.42 28.31
C SER A 216 18.91 28.32 28.49
N LYS A 217 19.54 27.19 28.14
CA LYS A 217 20.99 26.96 28.29
C LYS A 217 21.81 27.27 27.04
N ARG A 218 21.22 27.86 25.99
CA ARG A 218 21.96 28.26 24.79
C ARG A 218 22.78 29.53 25.06
N PRO A 219 24.06 29.60 24.65
CA PRO A 219 24.87 30.80 24.82
C PRO A 219 24.32 31.97 23.99
N SER A 220 24.40 33.18 24.54
CA SER A 220 23.81 34.43 24.02
C SER A 220 24.19 34.79 22.58
N SER A 221 25.25 34.19 22.01
CA SER A 221 25.73 34.50 20.65
C SER A 221 24.90 33.86 19.54
N ASP A 222 24.00 32.91 19.83
CA ASP A 222 23.14 32.26 18.84
C ASP A 222 21.73 32.87 18.73
N ILE A 223 21.37 33.82 19.60
CA ILE A 223 20.04 34.47 19.58
C ILE A 223 19.95 35.51 18.44
N ASP A 224 21.04 36.22 18.13
CA ASP A 224 21.07 37.23 17.06
C ASP A 224 21.02 36.63 15.64
N ARG A 225 21.30 35.33 15.47
CA ARG A 225 21.21 34.65 14.17
C ARG A 225 19.81 34.13 13.85
N LEU A 226 18.90 34.12 14.83
CA LEU A 226 17.51 33.71 14.67
C LEU A 226 16.53 34.88 14.50
N GLN A 227 16.88 36.09 14.94
CA GLN A 227 16.11 37.30 14.60
C GLN A 227 16.31 37.75 13.14
N GLY A 228 17.38 37.31 12.47
CA GLY A 228 17.62 37.58 11.04
C GLY A 228 16.99 36.61 10.03
N ARG A 229 16.29 35.55 10.48
CA ARG A 229 15.68 34.52 9.59
C ARG A 229 14.19 34.29 9.78
N VAL A 230 13.49 35.16 10.51
CA VAL A 230 12.01 35.11 10.65
C VAL A 230 11.32 36.23 9.83
N ILE A 231 12.07 37.01 9.04
CA ILE A 231 11.49 37.92 8.03
C ILE A 231 11.64 37.30 6.63
N LEU A 232 11.04 36.13 6.40
CA LEU A 232 10.59 35.71 5.06
C LEU A 232 9.59 34.53 5.08
N ALA A 233 8.83 34.33 6.15
CA ALA A 233 7.89 33.20 6.23
C ALA A 233 6.59 33.51 6.98
N ALA A 234 6.11 34.76 6.93
CA ALA A 234 4.75 35.10 7.30
C ALA A 234 4.22 36.17 6.34
N GLY A 235 4.00 35.76 5.09
CA GLY A 235 3.11 36.49 4.19
C GLY A 235 1.68 36.15 4.55
N ILE A 236 1.10 36.82 5.56
CA ILE A 236 -0.35 36.90 5.77
C ILE A 236 -0.66 38.33 6.26
N ALA A 237 -1.71 38.86 5.66
CA ALA A 237 -2.12 40.25 5.60
C ALA A 237 -2.69 40.85 6.91
N ASP A 238 -2.91 42.16 6.81
CA ASP A 238 -3.77 43.02 7.62
C ASP A 238 -3.22 43.59 8.94
N VAL A 239 -2.57 44.74 8.75
CA VAL A 239 -2.40 45.82 9.73
C VAL A 239 -3.57 46.80 9.60
N PRO A 240 -4.13 47.29 10.72
CA PRO A 240 -4.28 48.74 10.80
C PRO A 240 -3.59 49.29 12.05
N ASN A 241 -2.43 49.89 11.80
CA ASN A 241 -2.02 51.24 12.17
C ASN A 241 -2.60 51.79 13.48
N PHE A 242 -1.76 51.88 14.52
CA PHE A 242 -1.81 53.01 15.46
C PHE A 242 -0.40 53.40 15.90
N LEU A 243 0.06 54.50 15.31
CA LEU A 243 1.17 55.32 15.77
C LEU A 243 0.94 55.74 17.23
N THR A 244 1.96 55.68 18.08
CA THR A 244 2.63 56.89 18.61
C THR A 244 3.91 56.50 19.33
N HIS A 245 4.87 57.40 19.24
CA HIS A 245 6.23 57.35 19.71
C HIS A 245 6.34 58.22 20.95
N GLU A 246 6.85 57.71 22.08
CA GLU A 246 7.54 58.55 23.07
C GLU A 246 8.71 57.83 23.72
N LYS A 247 9.80 58.61 23.88
CA LYS A 247 11.12 58.23 24.37
C LYS A 247 11.16 58.39 25.89
N GLY A 248 11.79 57.46 26.61
CA GLY A 248 12.08 57.61 28.04
C GLY A 248 12.98 56.50 28.57
N SER A 249 13.99 56.89 29.35
CA SER A 249 15.17 56.11 29.75
C SER A 249 14.94 55.23 31.02
N PRO A 250 15.97 54.58 31.58
CA PRO A 250 16.03 53.15 31.84
C PRO A 250 15.51 52.78 33.24
N GLY A 251 14.63 51.79 33.35
CA GLY A 251 14.16 51.31 34.63
C GLY A 251 13.55 49.92 34.51
N THR A 252 14.24 48.96 35.11
CA THR A 252 13.69 47.74 35.70
C THR A 252 12.48 47.14 34.97
N LEU A 253 12.73 46.22 34.02
CA LEU A 253 11.70 45.31 33.56
C LEU A 253 11.43 44.29 34.67
N ILE A 254 10.47 44.63 35.53
CA ILE A 254 9.73 43.66 36.32
C ILE A 254 8.99 42.79 35.28
N LEU A 255 9.46 41.57 35.08
CA LEU A 255 8.68 40.52 34.45
C LEU A 255 7.50 40.24 35.38
N SER A 256 6.42 40.98 35.18
CA SER A 256 5.10 40.56 35.62
C SER A 256 4.83 39.26 34.89
N ALA A 257 5.00 38.14 35.59
CA ALA A 257 4.45 36.86 35.16
C ALA A 257 2.95 37.09 34.96
N ALA A 258 2.52 37.13 33.70
CA ALA A 258 1.13 36.84 33.40
C ALA A 258 0.95 35.40 33.85
N GLU A 259 0.38 35.22 35.05
CA GLU A 259 -0.21 33.97 35.48
C GLU A 259 -1.31 33.63 34.47
N THR A 260 -0.92 32.96 33.39
CA THR A 260 -1.86 32.13 32.66
C THR A 260 -2.23 31.03 33.63
N SER A 261 -3.29 31.28 34.39
CA SER A 261 -4.02 30.29 35.17
C SER A 261 -4.52 29.23 34.20
N MET A 262 -3.63 28.31 33.81
CA MET A 262 -4.03 26.99 33.38
C MET A 262 -4.67 26.37 34.61
N LYS A 263 -5.99 26.54 34.72
CA LYS A 263 -6.84 25.72 35.57
C LYS A 263 -6.65 24.28 35.11
N TRP A 264 -5.69 23.59 35.71
CA TRP A 264 -5.68 22.15 35.74
C TRP A 264 -6.91 21.74 36.54
N GLN A 265 -7.96 21.32 35.85
CA GLN A 265 -9.01 20.56 36.52
C GLN A 265 -8.33 19.28 37.03
N PRO A 266 -8.39 19.00 38.34
CA PRO A 266 -7.99 17.68 38.82
C PRO A 266 -8.93 16.64 38.24
N CYS A 267 -8.40 15.46 37.91
CA CYS A 267 -9.20 14.26 37.75
C CYS A 267 -10.04 14.00 39.00
#